data_AF-A0A8K0DEX7-F1
#
_entry.id   AF-A0A8K0DEX7-F1
#
_cell.length_a   1.000
_cell.length_b   1.000
_cell.length_c   1.000
_cell.angle_alpha   90.00
_cell.angle_beta   90.00
_cell.angle_gamma   90.00
#
_symmetry.space_group_name_H-M   'P 1'
#
loop_
_entity.id
_entity.type
_entity.pdbx_description
1 polymer ?
#
loop_
_entity_poly.entity_id
_entity_poly.type
_entity_poly.pdbx_seq_one_letter_code
_entity_poly.pdbx_strand_id
1 'polypeptide(L)'
;MGHLIAVKEWEPDCDRDQLQEAGFQFVFEVNNLLHYKNAMCLELDKQLGNIHHDILAHENRIVQRLADFVLKYNKEIREPLKIIALIDCLISMARVAKEKGYVRPQLNQDDVHEIEGGRHPLLELLCSNFVPNDYQSGKDYTHIKIITGPNDSGKSVYLKQTAIIIFLAHVGSYVPAKKANISMVHSIHSRIHAMESASVNLSAFMLDLSQMSQALHSAKKSSLVILDEFGRGTTGDDGIALLVSALKKFYNQEEFCPHVLVSTHLQQICHYLPQSKLISHMKLDHTISGSNNLVFLYKVVEGISNSFAFEVAVAAGLEEDIITRAREIYKALFSNTEACSLQDHTPENNDTDLFTINIPEPDD
;
A
#
# COMPACT_ATOMS: atom_id res chain seq x y z
N MET A 1 -16.37 7.37 56.21
CA MET A 1 -16.68 8.04 57.50
C MET A 1 -17.80 7.33 58.29
N GLY A 2 -18.51 6.37 57.69
CA GLY A 2 -19.51 5.58 58.39
C GLY A 2 -20.82 6.33 58.62
N HIS A 3 -21.64 5.82 59.53
CA HIS A 3 -22.91 6.37 59.97
C HIS A 3 -22.62 7.51 60.97
N LEU A 4 -23.32 8.63 60.79
CA LEU A 4 -23.13 9.85 61.57
C LEU A 4 -24.50 10.43 61.94
N ILE A 5 -24.55 11.09 63.09
CA ILE A 5 -25.70 11.91 63.50
C ILE A 5 -25.31 13.35 63.26
N ALA A 6 -26.10 14.04 62.43
CA ALA A 6 -25.91 15.45 62.15
C ALA A 6 -26.87 16.28 63.00
N VAL A 7 -26.32 17.17 63.82
CA VAL A 7 -27.08 18.09 64.68
C VAL A 7 -26.87 19.49 64.14
N LYS A 8 -27.96 20.21 63.90
CA LYS A 8 -27.90 21.64 63.58
C LYS A 8 -27.67 22.41 64.88
N GLU A 9 -26.83 23.43 64.82
CA GLU A 9 -26.55 24.33 65.95
C GLU A 9 -27.78 25.24 66.22
N TRP A 10 -28.89 24.67 66.68
CA TRP A 10 -29.96 25.40 67.33
C TRP A 10 -30.21 24.73 68.69
N GLU A 11 -29.99 25.49 69.76
CA GLU A 11 -30.48 25.40 71.14
C GLU A 11 -29.34 25.83 72.07
N PRO A 12 -29.54 26.92 72.85
CA PRO A 12 -28.52 27.46 73.75
C PRO A 12 -28.10 26.49 74.88
N ASP A 13 -28.78 25.35 75.00
CA ASP A 13 -28.54 24.31 76.02
C ASP A 13 -27.80 23.06 75.48
N CYS A 14 -27.41 23.04 74.19
CA CYS A 14 -26.71 21.90 73.61
C CYS A 14 -25.18 22.06 73.72
N ASP A 15 -24.66 21.93 74.94
CA ASP A 15 -23.23 22.03 75.19
C ASP A 15 -22.48 20.80 74.64
N ARG A 16 -21.32 21.03 74.01
CA ARG A 16 -20.50 19.94 73.44
C ARG A 16 -20.06 18.98 74.54
N ASP A 17 -19.81 19.50 75.73
CA ASP A 17 -19.40 18.71 76.90
C ASP A 17 -20.55 17.81 77.40
N GLN A 18 -21.80 18.30 77.38
CA GLN A 18 -22.98 17.51 77.76
C GLN A 18 -23.27 16.37 76.76
N LEU A 19 -23.14 16.65 75.46
CA LEU A 19 -23.28 15.61 74.43
C LEU A 19 -22.16 14.57 74.53
N GLN A 20 -20.95 14.99 74.90
CA GLN A 20 -19.83 14.09 75.14
C GLN A 20 -20.03 13.21 76.38
N GLU A 21 -20.56 13.78 77.47
CA GLU A 21 -20.99 13.03 78.67
C GLU A 21 -22.13 12.03 78.35
N ALA A 22 -23.04 12.39 77.43
CA ALA A 22 -24.09 11.50 76.92
C ALA A 22 -23.59 10.44 75.92
N GLY A 23 -22.29 10.41 75.62
CA GLY A 23 -21.66 9.39 74.77
C GLY A 23 -21.61 9.70 73.28
N PHE A 24 -21.80 10.97 72.88
CA PHE A 24 -21.61 11.43 71.51
C PHE A 24 -20.19 11.97 71.29
N GLN A 25 -19.46 11.37 70.36
CA GLN A 25 -18.10 11.76 69.98
C GLN A 25 -18.16 12.64 68.72
N PHE A 26 -17.64 13.85 68.82
CA PHE A 26 -17.55 14.78 67.70
C PHE A 26 -16.60 14.24 66.61
N VAL A 27 -16.99 14.37 65.34
CA VAL A 27 -16.18 13.92 64.20
C VAL A 27 -15.72 15.11 63.35
N PHE A 28 -16.65 15.92 62.84
CA PHE A 28 -16.35 17.11 62.04
C PHE A 28 -17.57 18.05 61.94
N GLU A 29 -17.34 19.25 61.43
CA GLU A 29 -18.38 20.26 61.17
C GLU A 29 -18.36 20.68 59.69
N VAL A 30 -19.54 20.75 59.07
CA VAL A 30 -19.72 21.28 57.71
C VAL A 30 -21.03 22.06 57.66
N ASN A 31 -21.01 23.30 57.17
CA ASN A 31 -22.19 24.15 56.96
C ASN A 31 -23.08 24.31 58.21
N ASN A 32 -22.50 24.61 59.38
CA ASN A 32 -23.18 24.70 60.68
C ASN A 32 -23.95 23.43 61.10
N LEU A 33 -23.58 22.27 60.55
CA LEU A 33 -24.00 20.95 61.02
C LEU A 33 -22.81 20.25 61.68
N LEU A 34 -22.98 19.97 62.96
CA LEU A 34 -22.02 19.23 63.78
C LEU A 34 -22.32 17.74 63.62
N HIS A 35 -21.32 16.96 63.20
CA HIS A 35 -21.47 15.53 62.97
C HIS A 35 -20.83 14.74 64.11
N TYR A 36 -21.63 13.87 64.74
CA TYR A 36 -21.23 13.07 65.89
C TYR A 36 -21.40 11.57 65.62
N LYS A 37 -20.70 10.75 66.40
CA LYS A 37 -20.94 9.31 66.54
C LYS A 37 -21.33 8.98 67.97
N ASN A 38 -22.40 8.21 68.13
CA ASN A 38 -22.71 7.57 69.41
C ASN A 38 -22.46 6.05 69.33
N ALA A 39 -22.73 5.35 70.43
CA ALA A 39 -22.60 3.89 70.50
C ALA A 39 -23.36 3.16 69.38
N MET A 40 -24.53 3.67 68.97
CA MET A 40 -25.32 3.09 67.88
C MET A 40 -24.66 3.30 66.51
N CYS A 41 -24.11 4.48 66.22
CA CYS A 41 -23.37 4.74 64.98
C CYS A 41 -22.15 3.82 64.86
N LEU A 42 -21.44 3.59 65.96
CA LEU A 42 -20.29 2.67 66.00
C LEU A 42 -20.72 1.22 65.78
N GLU A 43 -21.85 0.80 66.33
CA GLU A 43 -22.39 -0.54 66.10
C GLU A 43 -22.87 -0.72 64.65
N LEU A 44 -23.52 0.29 64.06
CA LEU A 44 -23.92 0.28 62.64
C LEU A 44 -22.71 0.26 61.70
N ASP A 45 -21.64 1.00 62.01
CA ASP A 45 -20.39 0.93 61.24
C ASP A 45 -19.76 -0.45 61.31
N LYS A 46 -19.79 -1.08 62.48
CA LYS A 46 -19.25 -2.42 62.68
C LYS A 46 -20.07 -3.50 61.96
N GLN A 47 -21.39 -3.39 62.00
CA GLN A 47 -22.29 -4.39 61.40
C GLN A 47 -22.49 -4.19 59.89
N LEU A 48 -22.61 -2.94 59.43
CA LEU A 48 -23.01 -2.61 58.05
C LEU A 48 -21.92 -1.92 57.24
N GLY A 49 -20.92 -1.31 57.89
CA GLY A 49 -19.93 -0.45 57.22
C GLY A 49 -19.05 -1.20 56.21
N ASN A 50 -18.84 -2.51 56.40
CA ASN A 50 -18.02 -3.32 55.50
C ASN A 50 -18.81 -4.14 54.47
N ILE A 51 -20.15 -4.17 54.55
CA ILE A 51 -20.98 -5.04 53.70
C ILE A 51 -20.71 -4.81 52.21
N HIS A 52 -20.57 -3.56 51.77
CA HIS A 52 -20.30 -3.26 50.37
C HIS A 52 -18.93 -3.79 49.92
N HIS A 53 -17.92 -3.67 50.77
CA HIS A 53 -16.58 -4.23 50.50
C HIS A 53 -16.62 -5.77 50.47
N ASP A 54 -17.37 -6.39 51.40
CA ASP A 54 -17.54 -7.83 51.45
C ASP A 54 -18.29 -8.37 50.22
N ILE A 55 -19.32 -7.66 49.74
CA ILE A 55 -20.02 -7.97 48.49
C ILE A 55 -19.03 -7.95 47.32
N LEU A 56 -18.26 -6.88 47.15
CA LEU A 56 -17.27 -6.77 46.07
C LEU A 56 -16.17 -7.84 46.16
N ALA A 57 -15.71 -8.16 47.37
CA ALA A 57 -14.75 -9.23 47.60
C ALA A 57 -15.34 -10.60 47.21
N HIS A 58 -16.60 -10.86 47.57
CA HIS A 58 -17.31 -12.08 47.18
C HIS A 58 -17.55 -12.17 45.68
N GLU A 59 -17.95 -11.08 45.02
CA GLU A 59 -18.11 -11.01 43.56
C GLU A 59 -16.81 -11.31 42.84
N ASN A 60 -15.71 -10.66 43.22
CA ASN A 60 -14.39 -10.92 42.66
C ASN A 60 -13.97 -12.38 42.84
N ARG A 61 -14.25 -12.97 44.02
CA ARG A 61 -13.98 -14.39 44.25
C ARG A 61 -14.79 -15.29 43.33
N ILE A 62 -16.05 -14.95 43.05
CA ILE A 62 -16.90 -15.71 42.11
C ILE A 62 -16.35 -15.59 40.69
N VAL A 63 -16.01 -14.38 40.24
CA VAL A 63 -15.45 -14.13 38.90
C VAL A 63 -14.13 -14.86 38.72
N GLN A 64 -13.22 -14.80 39.70
CA GLN A 64 -11.94 -15.53 39.66
C GLN A 64 -12.15 -17.04 39.57
N ARG A 65 -13.06 -17.59 40.40
CA ARG A 65 -13.40 -19.03 40.32
C ARG A 65 -13.99 -19.42 38.97
N LEU A 66 -14.79 -18.56 38.36
CA LEU A 66 -15.33 -18.79 37.02
C LEU A 66 -14.23 -18.74 35.96
N ALA A 67 -13.34 -17.74 36.03
CA ALA A 67 -12.20 -17.64 35.13
C ALA A 67 -11.30 -18.88 35.21
N ASP A 68 -10.94 -19.31 36.44
CA ASP A 68 -10.17 -20.53 36.67
C ASP A 68 -10.89 -21.77 36.13
N PHE A 69 -12.21 -21.83 36.29
CA PHE A 69 -13.01 -22.93 35.75
C PHE A 69 -12.98 -22.95 34.22
N VAL A 70 -13.17 -21.81 33.55
CA VAL A 70 -13.12 -21.71 32.08
C VAL A 70 -11.72 -22.03 31.56
N LEU A 71 -10.67 -21.55 32.23
CA LEU A 71 -9.28 -21.79 31.84
C LEU A 71 -8.90 -23.28 31.87
N LYS A 72 -9.51 -24.09 32.74
CA LYS A 72 -9.33 -25.55 32.72
C LYS A 72 -9.75 -26.18 31.39
N TYR A 73 -10.73 -25.58 30.70
CA TYR A 73 -11.25 -26.04 29.41
C TYR A 73 -10.74 -25.21 28.22
N ASN A 74 -9.68 -24.42 28.41
CA ASN A 74 -9.16 -23.52 27.38
C ASN A 74 -8.80 -24.27 26.08
N LYS A 75 -8.27 -25.49 26.18
CA LYS A 75 -7.91 -26.28 25.00
C LYS A 75 -9.15 -26.74 24.24
N GLU A 76 -10.14 -27.25 24.95
CA GLU A 76 -11.44 -27.72 24.45
C GLU A 76 -12.24 -26.59 23.81
N ILE A 77 -12.05 -25.35 24.26
CA ILE A 77 -12.64 -24.15 23.64
C ILE A 77 -11.84 -23.70 22.41
N ARG A 78 -10.50 -23.68 22.48
CA ARG A 78 -9.65 -23.19 21.40
C ARG A 78 -9.65 -24.07 20.16
N GLU A 79 -9.68 -25.39 20.31
CA GLU A 79 -9.62 -26.29 19.15
C GLU A 79 -10.83 -26.13 18.20
N PRO A 80 -12.10 -26.11 18.67
CA PRO A 80 -13.25 -25.75 17.83
C PRO A 80 -13.16 -24.34 17.25
N LEU A 81 -12.67 -23.36 18.00
CA LEU A 81 -12.52 -21.98 17.51
C LEU A 81 -11.57 -21.89 16.32
N LYS A 82 -10.48 -22.66 16.29
CA LYS A 82 -9.58 -22.73 15.12
C LYS A 82 -10.30 -23.28 13.89
N ILE A 83 -11.14 -24.31 14.07
CA ILE A 83 -11.90 -24.91 12.97
C ILE A 83 -12.95 -23.92 12.45
N ILE A 84 -13.67 -23.26 13.34
CA ILE A 84 -14.66 -22.22 12.98
C ILE A 84 -13.98 -21.07 12.23
N ALA A 85 -12.82 -20.60 12.70
CA ALA A 85 -12.05 -19.55 12.02
C ALA A 85 -11.58 -19.98 10.63
N LEU A 86 -11.15 -21.24 10.46
CA LEU A 86 -10.78 -21.78 9.15
C LEU A 86 -11.98 -21.82 8.20
N ILE A 87 -13.14 -22.27 8.69
CA ILE A 87 -14.39 -22.30 7.91
C ILE A 87 -14.78 -20.87 7.49
N ASP A 88 -14.70 -19.90 8.39
CA ASP A 88 -15.02 -18.50 8.10
C ASP A 88 -14.11 -17.92 7.01
N CYS A 89 -12.79 -18.15 7.11
CA CYS A 89 -11.82 -17.78 6.07
C CYS A 89 -12.15 -18.42 4.70
N LEU A 90 -12.46 -19.72 4.67
CA LEU A 90 -12.78 -20.44 3.44
C LEU A 90 -14.09 -19.94 2.81
N ILE A 91 -15.12 -19.69 3.61
CA ILE A 91 -16.41 -19.13 3.14
C ILE A 91 -16.20 -17.73 2.58
N SER A 92 -15.41 -16.89 3.26
CA SER A 92 -15.09 -15.54 2.80
C SER A 92 -14.40 -15.55 1.43
N MET A 93 -13.37 -16.39 1.25
CA MET A 93 -12.68 -16.55 -0.03
C MET A 93 -13.61 -17.09 -1.13
N ALA A 94 -14.44 -18.10 -0.81
CA ALA A 94 -15.39 -18.68 -1.76
C ALA A 94 -16.46 -17.66 -2.22
N ARG A 95 -16.92 -16.81 -1.30
CA ARG A 95 -17.88 -15.74 -1.60
C ARG A 95 -17.31 -14.73 -2.58
N VAL A 96 -16.11 -14.21 -2.30
CA VAL A 96 -15.40 -13.28 -3.20
C VAL A 96 -15.19 -13.93 -4.56
N ALA A 97 -14.77 -15.20 -4.58
CA ALA A 97 -14.53 -15.91 -5.83
C ALA A 97 -15.79 -16.03 -6.69
N LYS A 98 -16.94 -16.32 -6.07
CA LYS A 98 -18.23 -16.39 -6.77
C LYS A 98 -18.69 -15.02 -7.26
N GLU A 99 -18.60 -13.99 -6.42
CA GLU A 99 -19.07 -12.64 -6.76
C GLU A 99 -18.23 -11.97 -7.85
N LYS A 100 -16.92 -12.25 -7.89
CA LYS A 100 -15.96 -11.62 -8.83
C LYS A 100 -15.52 -12.52 -9.98
N GLY A 101 -16.08 -13.73 -10.06
CA GLY A 101 -15.73 -14.71 -11.09
C GLY A 101 -14.25 -15.08 -11.06
N TYR A 102 -13.70 -15.34 -9.88
CA TYR A 102 -12.34 -15.86 -9.75
C TYR A 102 -12.33 -17.35 -10.07
N VAL A 103 -11.18 -17.83 -10.54
CA VAL A 103 -11.01 -19.22 -10.99
C VAL A 103 -10.05 -19.97 -10.07
N ARG A 104 -10.25 -21.28 -9.96
CA ARG A 104 -9.35 -22.14 -9.19
C ARG A 104 -8.02 -22.23 -9.94
N PRO A 105 -6.88 -21.81 -9.36
CA PRO A 105 -5.59 -21.99 -10.01
C PRO A 105 -5.19 -23.47 -10.02
N GLN A 106 -4.50 -23.88 -11.08
CA GLN A 106 -3.78 -25.15 -11.13
C GLN A 106 -2.36 -24.90 -10.59
N LEU A 107 -1.94 -25.67 -9.59
CA LEU A 107 -0.57 -25.60 -9.07
C LEU A 107 0.31 -26.65 -9.78
N ASN A 108 1.51 -26.28 -10.17
CA ASN A 108 2.49 -27.16 -10.79
C ASN A 108 3.88 -27.06 -10.13
N GLN A 109 4.79 -27.97 -10.46
CA GLN A 109 6.20 -27.94 -10.03
C GLN A 109 7.15 -27.76 -11.23
N ASP A 110 6.61 -27.34 -12.36
CA ASP A 110 7.29 -27.33 -13.66
C ASP A 110 8.08 -26.06 -13.94
N ASP A 111 8.17 -25.14 -12.96
CA ASP A 111 8.80 -23.82 -13.12
C ASP A 111 8.12 -22.97 -14.20
N VAL A 112 6.80 -23.13 -14.36
CA VAL A 112 5.99 -22.42 -15.35
C VAL A 112 4.82 -21.69 -14.69
N HIS A 113 4.68 -20.42 -15.02
CA HIS A 113 3.53 -19.59 -14.69
C HIS A 113 2.80 -19.20 -15.96
N GLU A 114 1.49 -19.43 -16.02
CA GLU A 114 0.60 -18.98 -17.07
C GLU A 114 -0.67 -18.40 -16.44
N ILE A 115 -0.92 -17.13 -16.67
CA ILE A 115 -2.11 -16.41 -16.22
C ILE A 115 -2.76 -15.85 -17.47
N GLU A 116 -3.97 -16.31 -17.76
CA GLU A 116 -4.79 -15.80 -18.85
C GLU A 116 -5.84 -14.84 -18.30
N GLY A 117 -5.89 -13.63 -18.86
CA GLY A 117 -6.84 -12.60 -18.50
C GLY A 117 -6.79 -12.20 -17.02
N GLY A 118 -5.59 -12.07 -16.46
CA GLY A 118 -5.39 -11.63 -15.08
C GLY A 118 -5.95 -10.24 -14.83
N ARG A 119 -6.46 -10.01 -13.62
CA ARG A 119 -7.03 -8.73 -13.16
C ARG A 119 -6.47 -8.35 -11.80
N HIS A 120 -6.29 -7.05 -11.55
CA HIS A 120 -5.84 -6.58 -10.24
C HIS A 120 -7.03 -6.55 -9.26
N PRO A 121 -7.03 -7.35 -8.18
CA PRO A 121 -8.24 -7.61 -7.37
C PRO A 121 -8.82 -6.38 -6.68
N LEU A 122 -8.01 -5.36 -6.39
CA LEU A 122 -8.50 -4.09 -5.81
C LEU A 122 -8.94 -3.07 -6.88
N LEU A 123 -8.20 -2.95 -7.99
CA LEU A 123 -8.48 -1.94 -9.01
C LEU A 123 -9.69 -2.32 -9.87
N GLU A 124 -9.96 -3.62 -10.05
CA GLU A 124 -11.19 -4.07 -10.72
C GLU A 124 -12.46 -3.65 -9.98
N LEU A 125 -12.37 -3.28 -8.68
CA LEU A 125 -13.50 -2.79 -7.90
C LEU A 125 -13.74 -1.29 -8.10
N LEU A 126 -12.70 -0.55 -8.51
CA LEU A 126 -12.71 0.90 -8.63
C LEU A 126 -12.97 1.36 -10.06
N CYS A 127 -12.64 0.52 -11.04
CA CYS A 127 -12.80 0.82 -12.46
C CYS A 127 -14.05 0.12 -13.02
N SER A 128 -14.84 0.82 -13.84
CA SER A 128 -15.99 0.23 -14.53
C SER A 128 -15.58 -0.85 -15.54
N ASN A 129 -14.47 -0.63 -16.25
CA ASN A 129 -13.90 -1.56 -17.23
C ASN A 129 -12.41 -1.73 -16.96
N PHE A 130 -12.03 -2.83 -16.29
CA PHE A 130 -10.63 -3.21 -16.12
C PHE A 130 -10.14 -4.04 -17.31
N VAL A 131 -8.98 -3.69 -17.89
CA VAL A 131 -8.40 -4.41 -19.02
C VAL A 131 -7.58 -5.61 -18.52
N PRO A 132 -7.98 -6.86 -18.80
CA PRO A 132 -7.28 -8.03 -18.31
C PRO A 132 -5.99 -8.30 -19.13
N ASN A 133 -4.94 -8.73 -18.42
CA ASN A 133 -3.61 -8.94 -19.00
C ASN A 133 -3.09 -10.35 -18.74
N ASP A 134 -2.40 -10.89 -19.73
CA ASP A 134 -1.82 -12.22 -19.69
C ASP A 134 -0.39 -12.16 -19.11
N TYR A 135 0.05 -13.24 -18.49
CA TYR A 135 1.43 -13.39 -18.00
C TYR A 135 1.88 -14.83 -18.18
N GLN A 136 3.05 -15.02 -18.81
CA GLN A 136 3.61 -16.34 -19.08
C GLN A 136 5.11 -16.35 -18.82
N SER A 137 5.63 -17.19 -17.94
CA SER A 137 7.06 -17.25 -17.64
C SER A 137 7.50 -18.67 -17.33
N GLY A 138 8.71 -19.05 -17.76
CA GLY A 138 9.28 -20.37 -17.49
C GLY A 138 9.23 -21.36 -18.65
N LYS A 139 10.13 -22.35 -18.64
CA LYS A 139 10.37 -23.37 -19.71
C LYS A 139 10.37 -22.79 -21.12
N ASP A 140 9.21 -22.81 -21.77
CA ASP A 140 9.01 -22.41 -23.17
C ASP A 140 8.86 -20.88 -23.32
N TYR A 141 8.71 -20.16 -22.20
CA TYR A 141 8.58 -18.71 -22.13
C TYR A 141 9.81 -18.05 -21.51
N THR A 142 9.93 -16.74 -21.71
CA THR A 142 11.00 -15.93 -21.12
C THR A 142 10.87 -15.83 -19.59
N HIS A 143 12.02 -15.82 -18.90
CA HIS A 143 12.09 -15.63 -17.45
C HIS A 143 12.12 -14.14 -17.07
N ILE A 144 12.86 -13.35 -17.84
CA ILE A 144 13.03 -11.92 -17.61
C ILE A 144 12.13 -11.14 -18.57
N LYS A 145 11.23 -10.35 -18.02
CA LYS A 145 10.28 -9.54 -18.77
C LYS A 145 10.45 -8.07 -18.44
N ILE A 146 10.67 -7.27 -19.47
CA ILE A 146 10.95 -5.84 -19.32
C ILE A 146 9.82 -5.07 -19.96
N ILE A 147 9.05 -4.38 -19.12
CA ILE A 147 7.90 -3.59 -19.50
C ILE A 147 8.31 -2.13 -19.58
N THR A 148 8.28 -1.60 -20.80
CA THR A 148 8.57 -0.20 -21.11
C THR A 148 7.27 0.55 -21.42
N GLY A 149 7.27 1.84 -21.11
CA GLY A 149 6.13 2.71 -21.41
C GLY A 149 6.14 3.97 -20.56
N PRO A 150 5.37 5.00 -20.95
CA PRO A 150 5.29 6.26 -20.20
C PRO A 150 4.72 6.04 -18.79
N ASN A 151 4.89 7.02 -17.92
CA ASN A 151 4.26 7.01 -16.59
C ASN A 151 2.73 6.92 -16.74
N ASP A 152 2.06 6.36 -15.74
CA ASP A 152 0.59 6.19 -15.68
C ASP A 152 -0.04 5.29 -16.77
N SER A 153 0.78 4.69 -17.64
CA SER A 153 0.29 3.75 -18.66
C SER A 153 -0.26 2.44 -18.08
N GLY A 154 0.03 2.11 -16.80
CA GLY A 154 -0.45 0.89 -16.12
C GLY A 154 0.62 -0.16 -15.82
N LYS A 155 1.91 0.14 -16.03
CA LYS A 155 3.02 -0.84 -15.84
C LYS A 155 3.04 -1.40 -14.41
N SER A 156 3.03 -0.54 -13.40
CA SER A 156 3.05 -0.94 -11.99
C SER A 156 1.83 -1.77 -11.59
N VAL A 157 0.67 -1.48 -12.21
CA VAL A 157 -0.55 -2.27 -12.01
C VAL A 157 -0.38 -3.70 -12.52
N TYR A 158 0.21 -3.87 -13.70
CA TYR A 158 0.50 -5.19 -14.27
C TYR A 158 1.47 -6.02 -13.41
N LEU A 159 2.54 -5.39 -12.92
CA LEU A 159 3.50 -6.03 -11.99
C LEU A 159 2.80 -6.49 -10.71
N LYS A 160 2.08 -5.58 -10.05
CA LYS A 160 1.36 -5.86 -8.79
C LYS A 160 0.29 -6.92 -8.96
N GLN A 161 -0.48 -6.84 -10.05
CA GLN A 161 -1.48 -7.84 -10.40
C GLN A 161 -0.89 -9.24 -10.44
N THR A 162 0.21 -9.42 -11.18
CA THR A 162 0.86 -10.73 -11.33
C THR A 162 1.32 -11.27 -9.99
N ALA A 163 1.94 -10.42 -9.17
CA ALA A 163 2.38 -10.76 -7.82
C ALA A 163 1.24 -11.23 -6.93
N ILE A 164 0.13 -10.47 -6.93
CA ILE A 164 -1.02 -10.74 -6.08
C ILE A 164 -1.74 -12.02 -6.51
N ILE A 165 -1.86 -12.28 -7.82
CA ILE A 165 -2.45 -13.53 -8.34
C ILE A 165 -1.65 -14.74 -7.86
N ILE A 166 -0.32 -14.69 -7.99
CA ILE A 166 0.57 -15.76 -7.54
C ILE A 166 0.48 -15.94 -6.01
N PHE A 167 0.46 -14.84 -5.27
CA PHE A 167 0.30 -14.86 -3.81
C PHE A 167 -1.03 -15.49 -3.39
N LEU A 168 -2.16 -15.10 -4.00
CA LEU A 168 -3.49 -15.64 -3.70
C LEU A 168 -3.57 -17.15 -3.97
N ALA A 169 -2.94 -17.63 -5.05
CA ALA A 169 -2.86 -19.05 -5.32
C ALA A 169 -2.13 -19.82 -4.21
N HIS A 170 -1.05 -19.27 -3.67
CA HIS A 170 -0.29 -19.86 -2.56
C HIS A 170 -1.01 -19.78 -1.21
N VAL A 171 -1.87 -18.80 -1.01
CA VAL A 171 -2.76 -18.73 0.16
C VAL A 171 -3.89 -19.78 0.08
N GLY A 172 -4.11 -20.39 -1.08
CA GLY A 172 -5.18 -21.38 -1.31
C GLY A 172 -6.50 -20.76 -1.76
N SER A 173 -6.48 -19.50 -2.22
CA SER A 173 -7.64 -18.80 -2.76
C SER A 173 -7.81 -19.07 -4.26
N TYR A 174 -9.04 -18.86 -4.75
CA TYR A 174 -9.28 -18.65 -6.17
C TYR A 174 -8.67 -17.30 -6.59
N VAL A 175 -8.33 -17.15 -7.87
CA VAL A 175 -7.57 -16.00 -8.38
C VAL A 175 -8.32 -15.18 -9.44
N PRO A 176 -8.09 -13.86 -9.53
CA PRO A 176 -8.71 -12.96 -10.51
C PRO A 176 -8.12 -13.16 -11.91
N ALA A 177 -8.50 -14.25 -12.59
CA ALA A 177 -8.06 -14.57 -13.94
C ALA A 177 -9.15 -15.34 -14.70
N LYS A 178 -9.00 -15.54 -16.01
CA LYS A 178 -9.79 -16.51 -16.78
C LYS A 178 -9.26 -17.92 -16.60
N LYS A 179 -7.94 -18.07 -16.56
CA LYS A 179 -7.23 -19.32 -16.29
C LYS A 179 -5.91 -19.00 -15.60
N ALA A 180 -5.48 -19.86 -14.67
CA ALA A 180 -4.20 -19.71 -14.00
C ALA A 180 -3.54 -21.07 -13.76
N ASN A 181 -2.31 -21.23 -14.23
CA ASN A 181 -1.40 -22.32 -13.95
C ASN A 181 -0.15 -21.71 -13.27
N ILE A 182 0.11 -22.05 -12.01
CA ILE A 182 1.09 -21.36 -11.17
C ILE A 182 2.06 -22.38 -10.60
N SER A 183 3.34 -22.21 -10.91
CA SER A 183 4.41 -23.01 -10.31
C SER A 183 4.60 -22.68 -8.83
N MET A 184 5.20 -23.61 -8.09
CA MET A 184 5.53 -23.39 -6.69
C MET A 184 6.62 -22.32 -6.51
N VAL A 185 6.25 -21.17 -5.95
CA VAL A 185 7.18 -20.05 -5.73
C VAL A 185 7.88 -20.17 -4.38
N HIS A 186 9.22 -20.06 -4.38
CA HIS A 186 10.01 -20.06 -3.14
C HIS A 186 9.85 -18.75 -2.36
N SER A 187 9.92 -17.62 -3.08
CA SER A 187 9.84 -16.29 -2.48
C SER A 187 9.44 -15.25 -3.53
N ILE A 188 8.71 -14.23 -3.09
CA ILE A 188 8.40 -13.03 -3.89
C ILE A 188 9.26 -11.88 -3.35
N HIS A 189 10.12 -11.34 -4.21
CA HIS A 189 10.94 -10.17 -3.93
C HIS A 189 10.36 -8.98 -4.69
N SER A 190 10.12 -7.87 -4.01
CA SER A 190 9.56 -6.68 -4.64
C SER A 190 10.35 -5.44 -4.26
N ARG A 191 10.86 -4.73 -5.27
CA ARG A 191 11.10 -3.30 -5.21
C ARG A 191 9.88 -2.64 -5.82
N ILE A 192 8.98 -2.17 -4.98
CA ILE A 192 7.83 -1.34 -5.36
C ILE A 192 7.90 -0.11 -4.47
N HIS A 193 7.77 1.08 -5.06
CA HIS A 193 7.81 2.32 -4.29
C HIS A 193 6.72 2.30 -3.21
N ALA A 194 7.15 2.27 -1.94
CA ALA A 194 6.28 2.44 -0.79
C ALA A 194 6.29 3.93 -0.41
N MET A 195 5.15 4.44 0.09
CA MET A 195 5.12 5.79 0.66
C MET A 195 6.23 5.90 1.69
N GLU A 196 7.08 6.91 1.50
CA GLU A 196 8.23 7.18 2.35
C GLU A 196 7.79 7.20 3.81
N SER A 197 8.35 6.30 4.62
CA SER A 197 8.24 6.43 6.05
C SER A 197 9.33 7.42 6.48
N ALA A 198 8.93 8.60 6.95
CA ALA A 198 9.83 9.59 7.55
C ALA A 198 10.69 9.03 8.70
N SER A 199 10.42 7.79 9.14
CA SER A 199 11.11 7.06 10.19
C SER A 199 12.39 6.34 9.73
N VAL A 200 12.69 6.27 8.43
CA VAL A 200 13.89 5.61 7.90
C VAL A 200 14.84 6.65 7.29
N ASN A 201 15.99 6.88 7.93
CA ASN A 201 17.04 7.82 7.48
C ASN A 201 17.85 7.33 6.25
N LEU A 202 17.21 6.64 5.29
CA LEU A 202 17.85 6.16 4.07
C LEU A 202 17.30 6.94 2.87
N SER A 203 18.17 7.29 1.92
CA SER A 203 17.71 7.87 0.66
C SER A 203 16.86 6.85 -0.11
N ALA A 204 15.90 7.33 -0.91
CA ALA A 204 15.07 6.48 -1.75
C ALA A 204 15.92 5.54 -2.63
N PHE A 205 17.05 6.03 -3.15
CA PHE A 205 17.98 5.23 -3.93
C PHE A 205 18.70 4.15 -3.09
N MET A 206 19.07 4.44 -1.85
CA MET A 206 19.70 3.44 -0.98
C MET A 206 18.73 2.31 -0.59
N LEU A 207 17.45 2.63 -0.41
CA LEU A 207 16.40 1.63 -0.23
C LEU A 207 16.25 0.74 -1.46
N ASP A 208 16.27 1.31 -2.66
CA ASP A 208 16.21 0.56 -3.92
C ASP A 208 17.38 -0.42 -4.04
N LEU A 209 18.60 0.05 -3.75
CA LEU A 209 19.80 -0.76 -3.76
C LEU A 209 19.74 -1.89 -2.73
N SER A 210 19.24 -1.62 -1.52
CA SER A 210 19.09 -2.62 -0.47
C SER A 210 18.10 -3.72 -0.87
N GLN A 211 16.95 -3.34 -1.43
CA GLN A 211 15.94 -4.31 -1.91
C GLN A 211 16.44 -5.12 -3.11
N MET A 212 17.13 -4.48 -4.06
CA MET A 212 17.77 -5.17 -5.18
C MET A 212 18.86 -6.13 -4.70
N SER A 213 19.70 -5.71 -3.75
CA SER A 213 20.74 -6.55 -3.15
C SER A 213 20.13 -7.77 -2.47
N GLN A 214 19.08 -7.59 -1.68
CA GLN A 214 18.36 -8.69 -1.04
C GLN A 214 17.82 -9.69 -2.07
N ALA A 215 17.18 -9.20 -3.15
CA ALA A 215 16.71 -10.05 -4.23
C ALA A 215 17.86 -10.84 -4.88
N LEU A 216 18.97 -10.17 -5.22
CA LEU A 216 20.14 -10.80 -5.84
C LEU A 216 20.85 -11.84 -4.95
N HIS A 217 20.67 -11.79 -3.63
CA HIS A 217 21.28 -12.73 -2.69
C HIS A 217 20.37 -13.89 -2.27
N SER A 218 19.05 -13.69 -2.30
CA SER A 218 18.09 -14.67 -1.75
C SER A 218 17.14 -15.28 -2.77
N ALA A 219 17.02 -14.69 -3.97
CA ALA A 219 16.22 -15.27 -5.03
C ALA A 219 16.81 -16.61 -5.48
N LYS A 220 15.94 -17.60 -5.63
CA LYS A 220 16.23 -18.92 -6.21
C LYS A 220 15.53 -19.02 -7.57
N LYS A 221 15.75 -20.14 -8.27
CA LYS A 221 15.12 -20.45 -9.57
C LYS A 221 13.61 -20.19 -9.58
N SER A 222 12.88 -20.70 -8.59
CA SER A 222 11.42 -20.52 -8.51
C SER A 222 10.99 -19.25 -7.79
N SER A 223 11.88 -18.28 -7.58
CA SER A 223 11.50 -16.99 -6.99
C SER A 223 10.93 -16.04 -8.03
N LEU A 224 9.98 -15.20 -7.61
CA LEU A 224 9.47 -14.09 -8.40
C LEU A 224 10.14 -12.80 -7.94
N VAL A 225 10.79 -12.07 -8.85
CA VAL A 225 11.44 -10.79 -8.58
C VAL A 225 10.72 -9.69 -9.35
N ILE A 226 10.25 -8.67 -8.65
CA ILE A 226 9.49 -7.55 -9.21
C ILE A 226 10.28 -6.27 -8.96
N LEU A 227 10.63 -5.58 -10.03
CA LEU A 227 11.38 -4.34 -10.01
C LEU A 227 10.56 -3.25 -10.69
N ASP A 228 9.86 -2.45 -9.89
CA ASP A 228 9.04 -1.36 -10.38
C ASP A 228 9.86 -0.07 -10.39
N GLU A 229 10.25 0.42 -11.56
CA GLU A 229 10.92 1.71 -11.76
C GLU A 229 12.15 1.96 -10.86
N PHE A 230 13.03 0.96 -10.83
CA PHE A 230 14.32 1.04 -10.13
C PHE A 230 15.16 2.21 -10.64
N GLY A 231 15.84 2.91 -9.72
CA GLY A 231 16.81 3.96 -10.07
C GLY A 231 16.23 5.36 -10.25
N ARG A 232 14.98 5.61 -9.87
CA ARG A 232 14.36 6.96 -9.90
C ARG A 232 15.09 8.02 -9.05
N GLY A 233 15.85 7.60 -8.04
CA GLY A 233 16.56 8.51 -7.12
C GLY A 233 18.00 8.86 -7.51
N THR A 234 18.43 8.54 -8.74
CA THR A 234 19.79 8.81 -9.25
C THR A 234 19.75 9.30 -10.69
N THR A 235 20.91 9.58 -11.30
CA THR A 235 20.99 9.92 -12.73
C THR A 235 20.46 8.76 -13.59
N GLY A 236 19.84 9.09 -14.72
CA GLY A 236 19.25 8.07 -15.61
C GLY A 236 20.27 7.01 -16.05
N ASP A 237 21.51 7.44 -16.33
CA ASP A 237 22.59 6.56 -16.78
C ASP A 237 23.04 5.59 -15.67
N ASP A 238 23.23 6.08 -14.44
CA ASP A 238 23.56 5.22 -13.29
C ASP A 238 22.45 4.21 -13.02
N GLY A 239 21.19 4.64 -13.12
CA GLY A 239 20.01 3.80 -12.94
C GLY A 239 19.96 2.65 -13.95
N ILE A 240 20.16 2.95 -15.24
CA ILE A 240 20.22 1.93 -16.31
C ILE A 240 21.40 0.99 -16.08
N ALA A 241 22.60 1.53 -15.83
CA ALA A 241 23.82 0.74 -15.69
C ALA A 241 23.70 -0.30 -14.56
N LEU A 242 23.16 0.12 -13.41
CA LEU A 242 22.94 -0.77 -12.26
C LEU A 242 21.84 -1.80 -12.53
N LEU A 243 20.72 -1.39 -13.13
CA LEU A 243 19.62 -2.28 -13.45
C LEU A 243 20.05 -3.37 -14.45
N VAL A 244 20.72 -2.98 -15.54
CA VAL A 244 21.26 -3.91 -16.54
C VAL A 244 22.27 -4.87 -15.89
N SER A 245 23.15 -4.36 -15.03
CA SER A 245 24.15 -5.20 -14.33
C SER A 245 23.50 -6.22 -13.40
N ALA A 246 22.43 -5.83 -12.69
CA ALA A 246 21.67 -6.75 -11.85
C ALA A 246 20.90 -7.80 -12.67
N LEU A 247 20.26 -7.37 -13.77
CA LEU A 247 19.59 -8.30 -14.69
C LEU A 247 20.58 -9.27 -15.32
N LYS A 248 21.79 -8.83 -15.66
CA LYS A 248 22.87 -9.69 -16.16
C LYS A 248 23.24 -10.78 -15.14
N LYS A 249 23.23 -10.47 -13.84
CA LYS A 249 23.50 -11.49 -12.81
C LYS A 249 22.42 -12.58 -12.77
N PHE A 250 21.14 -12.22 -12.90
CA PHE A 250 20.06 -13.21 -13.04
C PHE A 250 20.13 -13.97 -14.36
N TYR A 251 20.44 -13.28 -15.46
CA TYR A 251 20.56 -13.86 -16.78
C TYR A 251 21.67 -14.93 -16.85
N ASN A 252 22.84 -14.64 -16.27
CA ASN A 252 23.99 -15.56 -16.25
C ASN A 252 23.73 -16.85 -15.46
N GLN A 253 22.64 -16.92 -14.68
CA GLN A 253 22.25 -18.12 -13.97
C GLN A 253 21.50 -19.12 -14.85
N GLU A 254 21.18 -18.77 -16.11
CA GLU A 254 20.49 -19.58 -17.13
C GLU A 254 19.44 -20.54 -16.56
N GLU A 255 19.82 -21.78 -16.25
CA GLU A 255 18.94 -22.81 -15.69
C GLU A 255 18.33 -22.45 -14.32
N PHE A 256 18.98 -21.58 -13.56
CA PHE A 256 18.57 -21.11 -12.23
C PHE A 256 18.04 -19.66 -12.25
N CYS A 257 17.74 -19.13 -13.43
CA CYS A 257 17.21 -17.77 -13.56
C CYS A 257 15.83 -17.65 -12.87
N PRO A 258 15.65 -16.72 -11.91
CA PRO A 258 14.34 -16.45 -11.34
C PRO A 258 13.35 -15.89 -12.35
N HIS A 259 12.06 -15.91 -12.03
CA HIS A 259 11.06 -15.16 -12.79
C HIS A 259 11.20 -13.67 -12.47
N VAL A 260 11.59 -12.84 -13.43
CA VAL A 260 11.84 -11.41 -13.21
C VAL A 260 10.88 -10.55 -14.03
N LEU A 261 10.16 -9.67 -13.35
CA LEU A 261 9.31 -8.64 -13.95
C LEU A 261 9.88 -7.26 -13.64
N VAL A 262 10.25 -6.52 -14.68
CA VAL A 262 10.80 -5.17 -14.56
C VAL A 262 9.89 -4.18 -15.25
N SER A 263 9.50 -3.10 -14.57
CA SER A 263 8.94 -1.93 -15.22
C SER A 263 10.02 -0.84 -15.28
N THR A 264 10.09 -0.12 -16.38
CA THR A 264 10.96 1.06 -16.48
C THR A 264 10.43 2.07 -17.49
N HIS A 265 10.71 3.34 -17.24
CA HIS A 265 10.54 4.42 -18.22
C HIS A 265 11.79 4.59 -19.09
N LEU A 266 12.89 3.93 -18.75
CA LEU A 266 14.19 4.03 -19.40
C LEU A 266 14.25 3.09 -20.60
N GLN A 267 13.77 3.56 -21.75
CA GLN A 267 13.67 2.76 -22.98
C GLN A 267 15.02 2.28 -23.50
N GLN A 268 16.09 3.05 -23.24
CA GLN A 268 17.44 2.71 -23.67
C GLN A 268 17.97 1.38 -23.11
N ILE A 269 17.32 0.82 -22.07
CA ILE A 269 17.68 -0.48 -21.51
C ILE A 269 17.73 -1.60 -22.57
N CYS A 270 16.92 -1.51 -23.63
CA CYS A 270 16.91 -2.50 -24.70
C CYS A 270 18.23 -2.57 -25.48
N HIS A 271 19.00 -1.48 -25.58
CA HIS A 271 20.28 -1.45 -26.28
C HIS A 271 21.39 -2.18 -25.52
N TYR A 272 21.23 -2.38 -24.20
CA TYR A 272 22.25 -2.97 -23.34
C TYR A 272 21.97 -4.43 -22.97
N LEU A 273 20.84 -4.98 -23.44
CA LEU A 273 20.46 -6.35 -23.15
C LEU A 273 20.61 -7.24 -24.39
N PRO A 274 21.09 -8.48 -24.22
CA PRO A 274 21.26 -9.39 -25.35
C PRO A 274 19.89 -9.84 -25.88
N GLN A 275 19.80 -10.04 -27.20
CA GLN A 275 18.69 -10.82 -27.75
C GLN A 275 18.83 -12.26 -27.28
N SER A 276 17.85 -12.74 -26.52
CA SER A 276 17.89 -14.06 -25.89
C SER A 276 16.50 -14.65 -25.72
N LYS A 277 16.42 -15.97 -25.66
CA LYS A 277 15.20 -16.70 -25.31
C LYS A 277 14.79 -16.54 -23.85
N LEU A 278 15.67 -15.99 -23.00
CA LEU A 278 15.35 -15.72 -21.59
C LEU A 278 14.75 -14.34 -21.33
N ILE A 279 14.92 -13.38 -22.26
CA ILE A 279 14.53 -11.99 -22.08
C ILE A 279 13.48 -11.61 -23.12
N SER A 280 12.35 -11.05 -22.68
CA SER A 280 11.37 -10.44 -23.59
C SER A 280 11.14 -8.97 -23.25
N HIS A 281 11.09 -8.15 -24.29
CA HIS A 281 10.68 -6.75 -24.20
C HIS A 281 9.18 -6.65 -24.45
N MET A 282 8.48 -5.97 -23.55
CA MET A 282 7.06 -5.71 -23.63
C MET A 282 6.80 -4.22 -23.47
N LYS A 283 5.67 -3.78 -24.01
CA LYS A 283 5.19 -2.41 -23.88
C LYS A 283 3.71 -2.40 -23.56
N LEU A 284 3.23 -1.27 -23.05
CA LEU A 284 1.80 -1.02 -23.02
C LEU A 284 1.33 -0.45 -24.34
N ASP A 285 0.26 -1.06 -24.83
CA ASP A 285 -0.35 -0.72 -26.11
C ASP A 285 -1.03 0.64 -26.03
N HIS A 286 -0.98 1.36 -27.14
CA HIS A 286 -1.46 2.72 -27.24
C HIS A 286 -1.94 3.00 -28.66
N THR A 287 -2.89 3.92 -28.77
CA THR A 287 -3.37 4.43 -30.06
C THR A 287 -3.34 5.95 -30.05
N ILE A 288 -3.21 6.55 -31.23
CA ILE A 288 -3.34 7.98 -31.42
C ILE A 288 -4.77 8.22 -31.92
N SER A 289 -5.54 9.01 -31.19
CA SER A 289 -6.88 9.43 -31.60
C SER A 289 -6.81 10.44 -32.75
N GLY A 290 -7.91 10.60 -33.50
CA GLY A 290 -7.97 11.56 -34.63
C GLY A 290 -7.69 13.02 -34.24
N SER A 291 -7.74 13.36 -32.95
CA SER A 291 -7.33 14.65 -32.38
C SER A 291 -5.85 14.72 -31.97
N ASN A 292 -5.01 13.80 -32.44
CA ASN A 292 -3.60 13.65 -32.08
C ASN A 292 -3.33 13.37 -30.59
N ASN A 293 -4.34 12.92 -29.86
CA ASN A 293 -4.22 12.57 -28.44
C ASN A 293 -3.82 11.11 -28.26
N LEU A 294 -2.77 10.88 -27.46
CA LEU A 294 -2.33 9.54 -27.09
C LEU A 294 -3.30 8.91 -26.09
N VAL A 295 -3.83 7.72 -26.43
CA VAL A 295 -4.73 6.94 -25.58
C VAL A 295 -4.08 5.61 -25.24
N PHE A 296 -3.91 5.35 -23.94
CA PHE A 296 -3.40 4.06 -23.45
C PHE A 296 -4.51 3.01 -23.42
N LEU A 297 -4.24 1.85 -24.00
CA LEU A 297 -5.19 0.73 -24.04
C LEU A 297 -5.05 -0.20 -22.83
N TYR A 298 -4.05 0.04 -21.98
CA TYR A 298 -3.75 -0.74 -20.77
C TYR A 298 -3.51 -2.25 -21.03
N LYS A 299 -3.28 -2.65 -22.29
CA LYS A 299 -2.93 -4.01 -22.70
C LYS A 299 -1.42 -4.14 -22.86
N VAL A 300 -0.82 -5.14 -22.23
CA VAL A 300 0.59 -5.50 -22.41
C VAL A 300 0.74 -6.29 -23.71
N VAL A 301 1.64 -5.83 -24.57
CA VAL A 301 1.98 -6.46 -25.85
C VAL A 301 3.50 -6.58 -25.99
N GLU A 302 3.96 -7.51 -26.82
CA GLU A 302 5.39 -7.63 -27.11
C GLU A 302 5.91 -6.41 -27.89
N GLY A 303 7.15 -6.03 -27.60
CA GLY A 303 7.86 -4.94 -28.28
C GLY A 303 8.44 -3.91 -27.33
N ILE A 304 9.07 -2.89 -27.92
CA ILE A 304 9.71 -1.79 -27.22
C ILE A 304 8.85 -0.54 -27.42
N SER A 305 8.60 0.22 -26.35
CA SER A 305 7.89 1.50 -26.43
C SER A 305 8.79 2.58 -27.04
N ASN A 306 8.22 3.44 -27.88
CA ASN A 306 8.83 4.72 -28.24
C ASN A 306 8.59 5.75 -27.12
N SER A 307 9.41 6.81 -27.06
CA SER A 307 9.22 7.89 -26.09
C SER A 307 8.04 8.73 -26.54
N PHE A 308 7.02 8.84 -25.68
CA PHE A 308 5.82 9.62 -25.94
C PHE A 308 5.73 10.89 -25.08
N ALA A 309 6.85 11.34 -24.52
CA ALA A 309 6.87 12.46 -23.59
C ALA A 309 6.30 13.75 -24.22
N PHE A 310 6.57 13.98 -25.51
CA PHE A 310 6.09 15.16 -26.24
C PHE A 310 4.60 15.05 -26.58
N GLU A 311 4.14 13.86 -26.95
CA GLU A 311 2.73 13.58 -27.26
C GLU A 311 1.86 13.68 -26.00
N VAL A 312 2.39 13.27 -24.84
CA VAL A 312 1.73 13.49 -23.54
C VAL A 312 1.70 14.98 -23.18
N ALA A 313 2.76 15.74 -23.49
CA ALA A 313 2.78 17.19 -23.28
C ALA A 313 1.75 17.92 -24.16
N VAL A 314 1.59 17.51 -25.43
CA VAL A 314 0.51 17.99 -26.32
C VAL A 314 -0.85 17.72 -25.70
N ALA A 315 -1.09 16.49 -25.23
CA ALA A 315 -2.37 16.11 -24.62
C ALA A 315 -2.65 16.84 -23.29
N ALA A 316 -1.60 17.27 -22.58
CA ALA A 316 -1.70 18.10 -21.37
C ALA A 316 -1.98 19.59 -21.68
N GLY A 317 -1.99 19.98 -22.96
CA GLY A 317 -2.30 21.34 -23.39
C GLY A 317 -1.11 22.29 -23.40
N LEU A 318 0.14 21.79 -23.50
CA LEU A 318 1.30 22.66 -23.70
C LEU A 318 1.27 23.27 -25.11
N GLU A 319 1.72 24.54 -25.21
CA GLU A 319 1.79 25.27 -26.48
C GLU A 319 2.80 24.63 -27.45
N GLU A 320 2.51 24.75 -28.75
CA GLU A 320 3.25 24.03 -29.82
C GLU A 320 4.69 24.54 -29.97
N ASP A 321 4.95 25.80 -29.65
CA ASP A 321 6.28 26.42 -29.61
C ASP A 321 7.17 25.80 -28.53
N ILE A 322 6.65 25.58 -27.31
CA ILE A 322 7.34 24.92 -26.20
C ILE A 322 7.69 23.48 -26.60
N ILE A 323 6.75 22.76 -27.21
CA ILE A 323 6.95 21.37 -27.63
C ILE A 323 7.99 21.28 -28.75
N THR A 324 7.93 22.20 -29.73
CA THR A 324 8.89 22.27 -30.83
C THR A 324 10.30 22.51 -30.30
N ARG A 325 10.45 23.48 -29.41
CA ARG A 325 11.73 23.75 -28.73
C ARG A 325 12.23 22.55 -27.93
N ALA A 326 11.34 21.90 -27.18
CA ALA A 326 11.70 20.72 -26.40
C ALA A 326 12.19 19.56 -27.28
N ARG A 327 11.63 19.37 -28.49
CA ARG A 327 12.10 18.38 -29.48
C ARG A 327 13.48 18.72 -30.01
N GLU A 328 13.79 20.00 -30.25
CA GLU A 328 15.11 20.44 -30.70
C GLU A 328 16.18 20.17 -29.63
N ILE A 329 15.90 20.56 -28.37
CA ILE A 329 16.79 20.31 -27.24
C ILE A 329 17.01 18.80 -27.08
N TYR A 330 15.94 17.99 -27.19
CA TYR A 330 16.06 16.54 -27.11
C TYR A 330 16.95 15.95 -28.20
N LYS A 331 16.81 16.42 -29.46
CA LYS A 331 17.70 16.00 -30.56
C LYS A 331 19.16 16.39 -30.30
N ALA A 332 19.40 17.59 -29.78
CA ALA A 332 20.74 18.08 -29.46
C ALA A 332 21.39 17.24 -28.34
N LEU A 333 20.65 16.96 -27.26
CA LEU A 333 21.08 16.09 -26.16
C LEU A 333 21.40 14.67 -26.65
N PHE A 334 20.61 14.13 -27.57
CA PHE A 334 20.82 12.77 -28.10
C PHE A 334 21.99 12.67 -29.09
N SER A 335 22.32 13.76 -29.77
CA SER A 335 23.39 13.81 -30.77
C SER A 335 24.71 14.38 -30.24
N ASN A 336 24.80 14.69 -28.93
CA ASN A 336 25.94 15.39 -28.33
C ASN A 336 26.31 16.69 -29.08
N THR A 337 25.32 17.40 -29.61
CA THR A 337 25.50 18.72 -30.20
C THR A 337 25.00 19.80 -29.23
N GLU A 338 25.61 20.97 -29.28
CA GLU A 338 25.17 22.11 -28.47
C GLU A 338 23.80 22.57 -28.96
N ALA A 339 22.80 22.53 -28.07
CA ALA A 339 21.52 23.18 -28.32
C ALA A 339 21.74 24.70 -28.29
N CYS A 340 21.10 25.43 -29.22
CA CYS A 340 21.10 26.90 -29.20
C CYS A 340 20.74 27.42 -27.80
N SER A 341 21.37 28.50 -27.33
CA SER A 341 21.16 28.97 -25.96
C SER A 341 19.73 29.50 -25.75
N LEU A 342 19.29 29.66 -24.50
CA LEU A 342 17.98 30.27 -24.19
C LEU A 342 17.83 31.70 -24.76
N GLN A 343 18.93 32.36 -25.10
CA GLN A 343 18.95 33.74 -25.60
C GLN A 343 18.83 33.83 -27.13
N ASP A 344 19.03 32.71 -27.86
CA ASP A 344 19.07 32.70 -29.32
C ASP A 344 17.76 32.22 -29.97
N HIS A 345 16.78 31.78 -29.17
CA HIS A 345 15.44 31.46 -29.65
C HIS A 345 14.53 32.70 -29.64
N THR A 346 14.59 33.47 -30.72
CA THR A 346 13.44 34.29 -31.12
C THR A 346 12.47 33.40 -31.88
N PRO A 347 11.19 33.26 -31.45
CA PRO A 347 10.18 32.74 -32.36
C PRO A 347 10.17 33.66 -33.59
N GLU A 348 10.26 33.09 -34.79
CA GLU A 348 9.98 33.86 -36.01
C GLU A 348 8.56 34.38 -35.87
N ASN A 349 8.43 35.67 -35.54
CA ASN A 349 7.17 36.39 -35.65
C ASN A 349 6.74 36.28 -37.11
N ASN A 350 5.74 35.44 -37.37
CA ASN A 350 4.85 35.71 -38.48
C ASN A 350 4.13 37.00 -38.14
N ASP A 351 4.66 38.12 -38.65
CA ASP A 351 4.00 39.41 -38.71
C ASP A 351 2.65 39.23 -39.44
N THR A 352 1.60 38.98 -38.67
CA THR A 352 0.27 39.47 -39.00
C THR A 352 -0.04 40.58 -38.01
N ASP A 353 0.16 41.81 -38.48
CA ASP A 353 -0.34 43.05 -37.90
C ASP A 353 -1.77 42.85 -37.36
N LEU A 354 -1.91 42.80 -36.03
CA LEU A 354 -3.21 42.72 -35.36
C LEU A 354 -3.42 43.84 -34.34
N PHE A 355 -2.68 44.94 -34.46
CA PHE A 355 -2.93 46.17 -33.68
C PHE A 355 -2.71 47.45 -34.51
N THR A 356 -3.51 47.64 -35.56
CA THR A 356 -3.88 48.98 -36.04
C THR A 356 -5.35 49.21 -35.77
N ILE A 357 -5.68 49.55 -34.52
CA ILE A 357 -6.98 50.11 -34.18
C ILE A 357 -6.98 51.56 -34.64
N ASN A 358 -7.63 51.82 -35.78
CA ASN A 358 -7.83 53.15 -36.33
C ASN A 358 -8.93 53.87 -35.52
N ILE A 359 -8.55 54.81 -34.66
CA ILE A 359 -9.48 55.66 -33.91
C ILE A 359 -9.73 56.91 -34.78
N PRO A 360 -10.98 57.20 -35.21
CA PRO A 360 -11.27 58.45 -35.90
C PRO A 360 -11.32 59.62 -34.89
N GLU A 361 -10.74 60.76 -35.27
CA GLU A 361 -10.89 62.01 -34.53
C GLU A 361 -12.35 62.53 -34.61
N PRO A 362 -12.84 63.28 -33.61
CA PRO A 362 -14.22 63.75 -33.57
C PRO A 362 -14.40 65.00 -34.45
N ASP A 363 -15.46 64.99 -35.26
CA ASP A 363 -15.90 66.14 -36.06
C ASP A 363 -16.48 67.27 -35.17
N ASP A 364 -16.12 68.52 -35.50
CA ASP A 364 -16.70 69.78 -34.98
C ASP A 364 -18.16 70.02 -35.40
#